data_AF-A0AA42RF39-F1
#
_entry.id   AF-A0AA42RF39-F1
#
_cell.length_a   1.000
_cell.length_b   1.000
_cell.length_c   1.000
_cell.angle_alpha   90.00
_cell.angle_beta   90.00
_cell.angle_gamma   90.00
#
_symmetry.space_group_name_H-M   'P 1'
#
loop_
_entity.id
_entity.type
_entity.pdbx_description
1 polymer ?
#
loop_
_entity_poly.entity_id
_entity_poly.type
_entity_poly.pdbx_seq_one_letter_code
_entity_poly.pdbx_strand_id
1 'polypeptide(L)'
;MDTPAFQHLLSLFPLLTLRQRRVAQHELAAPHPITSLHAQLPTCCGCPHCQADATQLASWGWSRGLRRYRCKQCRRTSSLLTKTPLARLRKAEHWEDYAQALIDGLTVRQAAVRCGVCKNTAFLWRHRFLKAMANHQATREEGIVEVDETFFLESFKGQRGLPRPARHRGGKGRTRGT
;
A
#
# COMPACT_ATOMS: atom_id res chain seq x y z
N MET A 1 5.00 -23.73 7.59
CA MET A 1 4.29 -24.84 8.26
C MET A 1 4.65 -26.11 7.56
N ASP A 2 4.95 -27.17 8.29
CA ASP A 2 5.08 -28.51 7.71
C ASP A 2 3.73 -28.96 7.15
N THR A 3 3.71 -29.30 5.87
CA THR A 3 2.54 -29.81 5.14
C THR A 3 1.80 -30.95 5.85
N PRO A 4 2.46 -31.97 6.45
CA PRO A 4 1.75 -33.05 7.14
C PRO A 4 1.07 -32.60 8.45
N ALA A 5 1.69 -31.72 9.22
CA ALA A 5 1.09 -31.18 10.45
C ALA A 5 -0.15 -30.34 10.15
N PHE A 6 -0.12 -29.56 9.06
CA PHE A 6 -1.26 -28.77 8.63
C PHE A 6 -2.42 -29.65 8.12
N GLN A 7 -2.12 -30.71 7.34
CA GLN A 7 -3.14 -31.66 6.89
C GLN A 7 -3.81 -32.40 8.06
N HIS A 8 -3.04 -32.80 9.07
CA HIS A 8 -3.58 -33.38 10.30
C HIS A 8 -4.47 -32.39 11.07
N LEU A 9 -4.09 -31.13 11.15
CA LEU A 9 -4.93 -30.10 11.76
C LEU A 9 -6.26 -29.93 11.01
N LEU A 10 -6.24 -29.93 9.68
CA LEU A 10 -7.46 -29.83 8.86
C LEU A 10 -8.40 -31.03 9.03
N SER A 11 -7.86 -32.24 9.23
CA SER A 11 -8.71 -33.43 9.45
C SER A 11 -9.48 -33.41 10.77
N LEU A 12 -9.05 -32.58 11.73
CA LEU A 12 -9.72 -32.39 13.03
C LEU A 12 -10.85 -31.34 12.98
N PHE A 13 -10.94 -30.51 11.94
CA PHE A 13 -11.97 -29.46 11.82
C PHE A 13 -13.43 -29.96 11.89
N PRO A 14 -13.78 -31.11 11.28
CA PRO A 14 -15.11 -31.67 11.41
C PRO A 14 -15.50 -31.97 12.86
N LEU A 15 -14.53 -32.31 13.71
CA LEU A 15 -14.72 -32.68 15.12
C LEU A 15 -14.88 -31.46 16.06
N LEU A 16 -14.69 -30.24 15.55
CA LEU A 16 -14.81 -29.03 16.36
C LEU A 16 -16.27 -28.77 16.75
N THR A 17 -16.48 -28.49 18.03
CA THR A 17 -17.75 -27.99 18.56
C THR A 17 -18.10 -26.61 17.98
N LEU A 18 -19.38 -26.20 18.05
CA LEU A 18 -19.82 -24.88 17.59
C LEU A 18 -19.05 -23.72 18.25
N ARG A 19 -18.70 -23.85 19.53
CA ARG A 19 -17.90 -22.85 20.25
C ARG A 19 -16.47 -22.78 19.70
N GLN A 20 -15.83 -23.93 19.50
CA GLN A 20 -14.48 -23.99 18.93
C GLN A 20 -14.44 -23.50 17.49
N ARG A 21 -15.47 -23.78 16.68
CA ARG A 21 -15.59 -23.23 15.32
C ARG A 21 -15.68 -21.71 15.32
N ARG A 22 -16.47 -21.11 16.22
CA ARG A 22 -16.55 -19.63 16.35
C ARG A 22 -15.21 -19.02 16.74
N VAL A 23 -14.49 -19.64 17.69
CA VAL A 23 -13.14 -19.18 18.08
C VAL A 23 -12.17 -19.31 16.90
N ALA A 24 -12.15 -20.45 16.21
CA ALA A 24 -11.29 -20.63 15.04
C ALA A 24 -11.61 -19.63 13.92
N GLN A 25 -12.89 -19.35 13.66
CA GLN A 25 -13.31 -18.32 12.71
C GLN A 25 -12.87 -16.93 13.14
N HIS A 26 -13.01 -16.58 14.41
CA HIS A 26 -12.54 -15.31 14.95
C HIS A 26 -11.02 -15.16 14.77
N GLU A 27 -10.24 -16.18 15.11
CA GLU A 27 -8.79 -16.15 14.95
C GLU A 27 -8.37 -16.07 13.48
N LEU A 28 -9.03 -16.80 12.58
CA LEU A 28 -8.76 -16.76 11.13
C LEU A 28 -9.19 -15.44 10.47
N ALA A 29 -10.21 -14.78 11.01
CA ALA A 29 -10.70 -13.49 10.55
C ALA A 29 -9.98 -12.32 11.20
N ALA A 30 -9.26 -12.56 12.31
CA ALA A 30 -8.43 -11.55 12.92
C ALA A 30 -7.39 -11.09 11.89
N PRO A 31 -7.16 -9.78 11.74
CA PRO A 31 -6.15 -9.27 10.82
C PRO A 31 -4.80 -9.81 11.26
N HIS A 32 -4.35 -10.87 10.61
CA HIS A 32 -2.99 -11.35 10.78
C HIS A 32 -2.08 -10.32 10.13
N PRO A 33 -1.00 -9.89 10.80
CA PRO A 33 0.03 -9.09 10.15
C PRO A 33 0.44 -9.89 8.91
N ILE A 34 0.43 -9.26 7.72
CA ILE A 34 0.83 -9.95 6.50
C ILE A 34 2.31 -10.26 6.66
N THR A 35 2.58 -11.46 7.18
CA THR A 35 3.94 -11.88 7.53
C THR A 35 4.74 -12.14 6.26
N SER A 36 4.05 -12.25 5.11
CA SER A 36 4.66 -12.11 3.80
C SER A 36 3.64 -11.66 2.77
N LEU A 37 3.84 -10.47 2.20
CA LEU A 37 3.18 -10.05 0.95
C LEU A 37 3.35 -11.10 -0.16
N HIS A 38 4.34 -11.99 -0.04
CA HIS A 38 4.75 -12.95 -1.06
C HIS A 38 3.80 -14.14 -1.26
N ALA A 39 3.12 -14.62 -0.22
CA ALA A 39 2.34 -15.87 -0.30
C ALA A 39 0.99 -15.73 -1.01
N GLN A 40 0.49 -14.50 -1.14
CA GLN A 40 -0.86 -14.21 -1.65
C GLN A 40 -0.85 -13.45 -2.99
N LEU A 41 0.33 -13.13 -3.54
CA LEU A 41 0.38 -12.38 -4.80
C LEU A 41 0.13 -13.33 -5.99
N PRO A 42 -0.78 -12.96 -6.92
CA PRO A 42 -1.08 -13.76 -8.11
C PRO A 42 0.14 -13.83 -9.04
N THR A 43 0.14 -14.77 -9.98
CA THR A 43 1.16 -14.82 -11.03
C THR A 43 1.10 -13.60 -11.95
N CYS A 44 2.23 -13.23 -12.55
CA CYS A 44 2.27 -12.09 -13.47
C CYS A 44 1.45 -12.42 -14.73
N CYS A 45 0.38 -11.66 -14.99
CA CYS A 45 -0.48 -11.82 -16.17
C CYS A 45 0.15 -11.34 -17.48
N GLY A 46 1.32 -10.69 -17.43
CA GLY A 46 2.02 -10.18 -18.60
C GLY A 46 3.27 -9.39 -18.24
N CYS A 47 4.08 -9.05 -19.24
CA CYS A 47 5.30 -8.28 -19.03
C CYS A 47 4.94 -6.82 -18.70
N PRO A 48 5.36 -6.29 -17.53
CA PRO A 48 5.05 -4.91 -17.18
C PRO A 48 5.77 -3.90 -18.08
N HIS A 49 6.81 -4.30 -18.83
CA HIS A 49 7.60 -3.38 -19.65
C HIS A 49 7.05 -3.19 -21.06
N CYS A 50 6.65 -4.29 -21.71
CA CYS A 50 6.22 -4.29 -23.11
C CYS A 50 4.83 -4.89 -23.33
N GLN A 51 4.10 -5.20 -22.25
CA GLN A 51 2.73 -5.76 -22.27
C GLN A 51 2.60 -7.10 -23.00
N ALA A 52 3.72 -7.80 -23.23
CA ALA A 52 3.71 -9.16 -23.77
C ALA A 52 2.93 -10.10 -22.85
N ASP A 53 2.30 -11.10 -23.45
CA ASP A 53 1.53 -12.13 -22.73
C ASP A 53 2.37 -12.91 -21.69
N ALA A 54 1.71 -13.49 -20.69
CA ALA A 54 2.34 -14.28 -19.64
C ALA A 54 3.19 -15.45 -20.19
N THR A 55 2.81 -16.03 -21.33
CA THR A 55 3.60 -17.08 -22.03
C THR A 55 5.01 -16.63 -22.41
N GLN A 56 5.23 -15.32 -22.58
CA GLN A 56 6.53 -14.74 -22.88
C GLN A 56 7.38 -14.51 -21.62
N LEU A 57 6.88 -14.82 -20.42
CA LEU A 57 7.60 -14.68 -19.16
C LEU A 57 8.22 -16.01 -18.73
N ALA A 58 9.56 -16.08 -18.75
CA ALA A 58 10.30 -17.19 -18.16
C ALA A 58 10.68 -16.86 -16.71
N SER A 59 10.71 -17.86 -15.82
CA SER A 59 11.20 -17.65 -14.46
C SER A 59 12.71 -17.37 -14.44
N TRP A 60 13.12 -16.44 -13.58
CA TRP A 60 14.48 -15.91 -13.49
C TRP A 60 14.97 -15.87 -12.04
N GLY A 61 14.74 -16.96 -11.30
CA GLY A 61 15.11 -17.10 -9.89
C GLY A 61 14.26 -16.26 -8.94
N TRP A 62 14.81 -16.00 -7.76
CA TRP A 62 14.13 -15.33 -6.65
C TRP A 62 14.96 -14.16 -6.13
N SER A 63 14.30 -13.13 -5.59
CA SER A 63 14.96 -12.03 -4.90
C SER A 63 14.02 -11.43 -3.86
N ARG A 64 14.52 -11.27 -2.62
CA ARG A 64 13.74 -10.71 -1.49
C ARG A 64 12.36 -11.38 -1.36
N GLY A 65 12.35 -12.71 -1.38
CA GLY A 65 11.11 -13.51 -1.27
C GLY A 65 10.18 -13.48 -2.50
N LEU A 66 10.52 -12.74 -3.57
CA LEU A 66 9.70 -12.66 -4.79
C LEU A 66 10.33 -13.44 -5.93
N ARG A 67 9.48 -14.18 -6.66
CA ARG A 67 9.85 -14.75 -7.95
C ARG A 67 10.12 -13.63 -8.96
N ARG A 68 11.22 -13.77 -9.68
CA ARG A 68 11.57 -12.91 -10.81
C ARG A 68 11.21 -13.58 -12.12
N TYR A 69 10.90 -12.75 -13.10
CA TYR A 69 10.58 -13.15 -14.46
C TYR A 69 11.49 -12.41 -15.42
N ARG A 70 11.79 -13.04 -16.56
CA ARG A 70 12.46 -12.41 -17.70
C ARG A 70 11.57 -12.59 -18.92
N CYS A 71 11.24 -11.47 -19.57
CA CYS A 71 10.46 -11.49 -20.79
C CYS A 71 11.32 -11.95 -21.98
N LYS A 72 10.84 -12.90 -22.78
CA LYS A 72 11.52 -13.37 -24.00
C LYS A 72 11.55 -12.31 -25.10
N GLN A 73 10.50 -11.47 -25.19
CA GLN A 73 10.37 -10.43 -26.22
C GLN A 73 11.26 -9.22 -25.92
N CYS A 74 11.09 -8.54 -24.77
CA CYS A 74 11.88 -7.34 -24.44
C CYS A 74 13.15 -7.61 -23.65
N ARG A 75 13.43 -8.87 -23.27
CA ARG A 75 14.61 -9.33 -22.50
C ARG A 75 14.80 -8.70 -21.11
N ARG A 76 13.90 -7.81 -20.66
CA ARG A 76 13.93 -7.15 -19.35
C ARG A 76 13.45 -8.10 -18.24
N THR A 77 13.97 -7.87 -17.04
CA THR A 77 13.52 -8.59 -15.84
C THR A 77 12.44 -7.82 -15.09
N SER A 78 11.53 -8.56 -14.47
CA SER A 78 10.45 -8.03 -13.64
C SER A 78 10.18 -8.98 -12.48
N SER A 79 9.36 -8.51 -11.56
CA SER A 79 8.71 -9.24 -10.48
C SER A 79 7.26 -8.76 -10.39
N LEU A 80 6.44 -9.41 -9.57
CA LEU A 80 5.03 -9.02 -9.36
C LEU A 80 4.89 -7.56 -8.92
N LEU A 81 5.85 -7.04 -8.16
CA LEU A 81 5.84 -5.66 -7.69
C LEU A 81 6.39 -4.67 -8.73
N THR A 82 6.84 -5.10 -9.90
CA THR A 82 7.41 -4.18 -10.90
C THR A 82 6.36 -3.18 -11.38
N LYS A 83 6.76 -1.90 -11.49
CA LYS A 83 5.86 -0.75 -11.76
C LYS A 83 4.80 -0.46 -10.69
N THR A 84 4.88 -1.09 -9.52
CA THR A 84 4.04 -0.73 -8.36
C THR A 84 4.79 0.19 -7.39
N PRO A 85 4.09 0.91 -6.49
CA PRO A 85 4.73 1.67 -5.42
C PRO A 85 5.57 0.82 -4.46
N LEU A 86 5.23 -0.47 -4.33
CA LEU A 86 5.97 -1.45 -3.52
C LEU A 86 7.28 -1.90 -4.19
N ALA A 87 7.50 -1.58 -5.48
CA ALA A 87 8.73 -1.92 -6.18
C ALA A 87 9.96 -1.39 -5.44
N ARG A 88 10.87 -2.30 -5.06
CA ARG A 88 12.14 -1.97 -4.41
C ARG A 88 11.96 -1.15 -3.12
N LEU A 89 10.79 -1.22 -2.48
CA LEU A 89 10.58 -0.61 -1.18
C LEU A 89 11.48 -1.32 -0.18
N ARG A 90 12.27 -0.54 0.57
CA ARG A 90 13.01 -1.06 1.71
C ARG A 90 12.09 -1.06 2.93
N LYS A 91 12.27 -2.00 3.85
CA LYS A 91 11.41 -2.17 5.02
C LYS A 91 9.93 -2.37 4.68
N ALA A 92 9.65 -3.23 3.70
CA ALA A 92 8.30 -3.48 3.21
C ALA A 92 7.39 -4.08 4.30
N GLU A 93 7.99 -4.72 5.31
CA GLU A 93 7.32 -5.24 6.50
C GLU A 93 6.59 -4.17 7.33
N HIS A 94 7.00 -2.90 7.28
CA HIS A 94 6.30 -1.82 7.98
C HIS A 94 5.27 -1.10 7.10
N TRP A 95 5.07 -1.57 5.86
CA TRP A 95 4.19 -0.89 4.92
C TRP A 95 2.74 -0.89 5.39
N GLU A 96 2.21 -2.00 5.91
CA GLU A 96 0.83 -2.05 6.39
C GLU A 96 0.56 -1.05 7.51
N ASP A 97 1.42 -1.01 8.53
CA ASP A 97 1.32 -0.03 9.60
C ASP A 97 1.37 1.40 9.06
N TYR A 98 2.21 1.62 8.05
CA TYR A 98 2.35 2.93 7.43
C TYR A 98 1.15 3.30 6.56
N ALA A 99 0.57 2.32 5.84
CA ALA A 99 -0.64 2.49 5.06
C ALA A 99 -1.80 2.88 5.99
N GLN A 100 -1.93 2.19 7.13
CA GLN A 100 -2.91 2.55 8.15
C GLN A 100 -2.65 3.95 8.71
N ALA A 101 -1.40 4.30 9.02
CA ALA A 101 -1.04 5.65 9.45
C ALA A 101 -1.39 6.74 8.42
N LEU A 102 -1.34 6.40 7.13
CA LEU A 102 -1.73 7.30 6.04
C LEU A 102 -3.25 7.48 5.99
N ILE A 103 -4.01 6.39 6.13
CA ILE A 103 -5.48 6.37 6.19
C ILE A 103 -5.97 7.18 7.41
N ASP A 104 -5.34 6.98 8.56
CA ASP A 104 -5.66 7.70 9.80
C ASP A 104 -5.27 9.19 9.76
N GLY A 105 -4.70 9.68 8.65
CA GLY A 105 -4.33 11.07 8.48
C GLY A 105 -3.15 11.53 9.35
N LEU A 106 -2.35 10.60 9.89
CA LEU A 106 -1.26 10.94 10.81
C LEU A 106 -0.21 11.85 10.14
N THR A 107 0.40 12.72 10.94
CA THR A 107 1.54 13.51 10.48
C THR A 107 2.72 12.59 10.15
N VAL A 108 3.63 13.04 9.26
CA VAL A 108 4.83 12.27 8.89
C VAL A 108 5.66 11.84 10.10
N ARG A 109 5.73 12.68 11.15
CA ARG A 109 6.47 12.35 12.37
C ARG A 109 5.76 11.27 13.19
N GLN A 110 4.44 11.38 13.37
CA GLN A 110 3.65 10.36 14.09
C GLN A 110 3.70 9.02 13.37
N ALA A 111 3.54 9.02 12.03
CA ALA A 111 3.67 7.81 11.22
C ALA A 111 5.08 7.20 11.34
N ALA A 112 6.14 8.02 11.35
CA ALA A 112 7.50 7.54 11.54
C ALA A 112 7.70 6.83 12.89
N VAL A 113 7.19 7.42 13.97
CA VAL A 113 7.23 6.83 15.32
C VAL A 113 6.44 5.53 15.36
N ARG A 114 5.19 5.52 14.85
CA ARG A 114 4.34 4.33 14.82
C ARG A 114 4.98 3.16 14.08
N CYS A 115 5.60 3.42 12.94
CA CYS A 115 6.18 2.39 12.09
C CYS A 115 7.65 2.06 12.42
N GLY A 116 8.24 2.68 13.46
CA GLY A 116 9.65 2.45 13.81
C GLY A 116 10.65 2.83 12.70
N VAL A 117 10.32 3.82 11.87
CA VAL A 117 11.18 4.29 10.76
C VAL A 117 11.64 5.73 10.99
N CYS A 118 12.74 6.13 10.35
CA CYS A 118 13.15 7.53 10.42
C CYS A 118 12.15 8.42 9.65
N LYS A 119 12.00 9.67 10.11
CA LYS A 119 11.12 10.68 9.49
C LYS A 119 11.32 10.81 7.98
N ASN A 120 12.56 10.74 7.49
CA ASN A 120 12.85 10.87 6.06
C ASN A 120 12.31 9.67 5.26
N THR A 121 12.40 8.45 5.80
CA THR A 121 11.79 7.26 5.19
C THR A 121 10.27 7.42 5.12
N ALA A 122 9.63 7.79 6.23
CA ALA A 122 8.20 8.07 6.26
C ALA A 122 7.79 9.17 5.27
N PHE A 123 8.60 10.23 5.13
CA PHE A 123 8.33 11.30 4.16
C PHE A 123 8.40 10.81 2.70
N LEU A 124 9.45 10.05 2.36
CA LEU A 124 9.64 9.48 1.02
C LEU A 124 8.53 8.47 0.67
N TRP A 125 8.12 7.65 1.64
CA TRP A 125 6.98 6.74 1.48
C TRP A 125 5.71 7.53 1.20
N ARG A 126 5.42 8.58 1.98
CA ARG A 126 4.24 9.43 1.77
C ARG A 126 4.15 9.93 0.33
N HIS A 127 5.23 10.51 -0.17
CA HIS A 127 5.29 11.01 -1.55
C HIS A 127 5.12 9.91 -2.59
N ARG A 128 5.78 8.76 -2.38
CA ARG A 128 5.71 7.62 -3.29
C ARG A 128 4.27 7.08 -3.42
N PHE A 129 3.56 6.92 -2.30
CA PHE A 129 2.22 6.35 -2.29
C PHE A 129 1.14 7.37 -2.67
N LEU A 130 1.21 8.61 -2.17
CA LEU A 130 0.27 9.65 -2.59
C LEU A 130 0.38 9.95 -4.08
N LYS A 131 1.58 9.91 -4.67
CA LYS A 131 1.75 10.03 -6.12
C LYS A 131 1.05 8.90 -6.88
N ALA A 132 1.04 7.69 -6.34
CA ALA A 132 0.36 6.56 -6.95
C ALA A 132 -1.17 6.71 -6.85
N MET A 133 -1.67 7.17 -5.70
CA MET A 133 -3.09 7.44 -5.47
C MET A 133 -3.60 8.64 -6.28
N ALA A 134 -2.76 9.63 -6.58
CA ALA A 134 -3.18 10.79 -7.38
C ALA A 134 -3.71 10.41 -8.77
N ASN A 135 -3.26 9.28 -9.31
CA ASN A 135 -3.74 8.75 -10.59
C ASN A 135 -4.98 7.85 -10.45
N HIS A 136 -5.42 7.57 -9.22
CA HIS A 136 -6.61 6.78 -8.93
C HIS A 136 -7.80 7.73 -8.83
N GLN A 137 -8.29 8.16 -9.99
CA GLN A 137 -9.48 8.99 -10.12
C GLN A 137 -10.50 8.22 -10.96
N ALA A 138 -11.78 8.36 -10.62
CA ALA A 138 -12.85 7.81 -11.44
C ALA A 138 -12.83 8.50 -12.82
N THR A 139 -13.05 7.72 -13.88
CA THR A 139 -13.11 8.26 -15.25
C THR A 139 -14.46 8.93 -15.51
N ARG A 140 -15.51 8.52 -14.79
CA ARG A 140 -16.87 9.03 -14.90
C ARG A 140 -17.59 8.86 -13.57
N GLU A 141 -18.37 9.86 -13.18
CA GLU A 141 -19.35 9.80 -12.11
C GLU A 141 -20.76 9.62 -12.71
N GLU A 142 -21.62 8.81 -12.11
CA GLU A 142 -22.99 8.54 -12.59
C GLU A 142 -24.01 8.62 -11.44
N GLY A 143 -25.22 9.09 -11.73
CA GLY A 143 -26.30 9.24 -10.75
C GLY A 143 -26.37 10.65 -10.14
N ILE A 144 -26.76 10.73 -8.86
CA ILE A 144 -26.80 11.97 -8.10
C ILE A 144 -25.38 12.25 -7.59
N VAL A 145 -24.77 13.33 -8.06
CA VAL A 145 -23.41 13.73 -7.67
C VAL A 145 -23.52 14.93 -6.73
N GLU A 146 -22.94 14.80 -5.53
CA GLU A 146 -22.76 15.90 -4.59
C GLU A 146 -21.34 16.45 -4.73
N VAL A 147 -21.21 17.77 -4.78
CA VAL A 147 -19.93 18.47 -4.86
C VAL A 147 -19.86 19.41 -3.66
N ASP A 148 -18.83 19.22 -2.83
CA ASP A 148 -18.56 20.06 -1.67
C ASP A 148 -17.19 20.74 -1.81
N GLU A 149 -17.08 21.96 -1.32
CA GLU A 149 -15.88 22.77 -1.40
C GLU A 149 -15.08 22.67 -0.11
N THR A 150 -13.83 22.20 -0.21
CA THR A 150 -12.91 22.21 0.93
C THR A 150 -11.89 23.32 0.79
N PHE A 151 -11.97 24.31 1.67
CA PHE A 151 -11.06 25.45 1.67
C PHE A 151 -9.79 25.17 2.47
N PHE A 152 -8.64 25.38 1.84
CA PHE A 152 -7.34 25.29 2.48
C PHE A 152 -6.64 26.64 2.50
N LEU A 153 -5.96 26.93 3.61
CA LEU A 153 -5.08 28.09 3.68
C LEU A 153 -3.85 27.88 2.78
N GLU A 154 -3.80 28.61 1.67
CA GLU A 154 -2.73 28.49 0.68
C GLU A 154 -1.32 28.62 1.30
N SER A 155 -0.45 27.67 0.99
CA SER A 155 0.88 27.56 1.56
C SER A 155 1.94 28.17 0.65
N PHE A 156 2.33 29.41 0.92
CA PHE A 156 3.44 30.10 0.24
C PHE A 156 4.84 29.71 0.74
N LYS A 157 5.03 28.46 1.19
CA LYS A 157 6.30 28.01 1.75
C LYS A 157 7.39 28.04 0.66
N GLY A 158 8.44 28.83 0.86
CA GLY A 158 9.58 28.94 -0.05
C GLY A 158 9.48 30.09 -1.07
N GLN A 159 8.39 30.85 -1.05
CA GLN A 159 8.24 32.06 -1.86
C GLN A 159 8.84 33.28 -1.15
N ARG A 160 9.54 34.13 -1.90
CA ARG A 160 10.22 35.34 -1.36
C ARG A 160 9.33 36.58 -1.36
N GLY A 161 8.50 36.78 -2.39
CA GLY A 161 7.53 37.87 -2.47
C GLY A 161 6.14 37.41 -2.05
N LEU A 162 5.81 37.54 -0.76
CA LEU A 162 4.51 37.14 -0.23
C LEU A 162 3.47 38.24 -0.48
N PRO A 163 2.26 37.93 -0.99
CA PRO A 163 1.18 38.90 -1.16
C PRO A 163 0.53 39.32 0.17
N ARG A 164 1.01 38.77 1.29
CA ARG A 164 0.49 38.98 2.65
C ARG A 164 1.61 38.85 3.68
N PRO A 165 1.43 39.34 4.91
CA PRO A 165 2.39 39.13 5.98
C PRO A 165 2.71 37.64 6.23
N ALA A 166 3.94 37.38 6.67
CA ALA A 166 4.38 36.04 7.06
C ALA A 166 3.51 35.52 8.21
N ARG A 167 3.18 34.23 8.17
CA ARG A 167 2.41 33.56 9.23
C ARG A 167 3.03 32.24 9.62
N HIS A 168 2.84 31.84 10.87
CA HIS A 168 3.22 30.51 11.34
C HIS A 168 2.30 29.42 10.75
N ARG A 169 2.81 28.18 10.72
CA ARG A 169 2.03 27.01 10.27
C ARG A 169 0.87 26.74 11.23
N GLY A 170 -0.23 26.18 10.71
CA GLY A 170 -1.39 25.79 11.52
C GLY A 170 -2.39 26.92 11.81
N GLY A 171 -2.30 28.03 11.08
CA GLY A 171 -3.32 29.08 11.15
C GLY A 171 -4.71 28.54 10.80
N LYS A 172 -5.75 29.14 11.38
CA LYS A 172 -7.15 28.89 11.03
C LYS A 172 -7.64 30.00 10.11
N GLY A 173 -8.49 29.66 9.14
CA GLY A 173 -9.19 30.67 8.34
C GLY A 173 -10.02 31.56 9.26
N ARG A 174 -10.04 32.87 8.99
CA ARG A 174 -10.87 33.82 9.74
C ARG A 174 -12.34 33.72 9.36
N THR A 175 -12.62 33.40 8.10
CA THR A 175 -13.95 33.22 7.54
C THR A 175 -14.13 31.76 7.13
N ARG A 176 -15.38 31.29 7.12
CA ARG A 176 -15.72 30.11 6.32
C ARG A 176 -15.56 30.49 4.85
N GLY A 177 -15.14 29.55 4.02
CA GLY A 177 -15.09 29.81 2.58
C GLY A 177 -16.47 30.20 2.07
N THR A 178 -16.47 31.11 1.09
CA THR A 178 -17.68 31.70 0.49
C THR A 178 -18.20 30.83 -0.62
#